data_AF-A0A1B6E3Q2-F1
#
_entry.id   AF-A0A1B6E3Q2-F1
#
_cell.length_a   1.000
_cell.length_b   1.000
_cell.length_c   1.000
_cell.angle_alpha   90.00
_cell.angle_beta   90.00
_cell.angle_gamma   90.00
#
_symmetry.space_group_name_H-M   'P 1'
#
loop_
_entity.id
_entity.type
_entity.pdbx_description
1 polymer ?
#
loop_
_entity_poly.entity_id
_entity_poly.type
_entity_poly.pdbx_seq_one_letter_code
_entity_poly.pdbx_strand_id
1 'polypeptide(L)'
;EHSFPFHYTLPAQLPASFNGRYGFIRYYCESSLERWRTKDTRRVYFSVCNLADINHVSKADSPSNDQKSTNSCLFCMPRGTIIASSEIRQRGYAPGEIISLETDIHNMSNTRVLNTTASIVQVVTYSCGQGVRH
;
A
#
# COMPACT_ATOMS: atom_id res chain seq x y z
N GLU A 1 -7.82 -45.80 -3.54
CA GLU A 1 -7.73 -44.34 -3.32
C GLU A 1 -8.59 -44.00 -2.12
N HIS A 2 -8.09 -43.20 -1.17
CA HIS A 2 -8.85 -42.77 0.01
C HIS A 2 -9.00 -41.25 -0.04
N SER A 3 -10.22 -40.75 0.13
CA SER A 3 -10.54 -39.31 0.11
C SER A 3 -11.33 -38.93 1.35
N PHE A 4 -10.98 -37.79 1.95
CA PHE A 4 -11.63 -37.22 3.11
C PHE A 4 -12.04 -35.78 2.77
N PRO A 5 -13.21 -35.57 2.15
CA PRO A 5 -13.66 -34.25 1.76
C PRO A 5 -13.97 -33.42 3.01
N PHE A 6 -13.58 -32.14 2.98
CA PHE A 6 -13.94 -31.17 3.99
C PHE A 6 -14.31 -29.85 3.31
N HIS A 7 -15.12 -29.05 4.00
CA HIS A 7 -15.51 -27.72 3.56
C HIS A 7 -15.51 -26.79 4.76
N TYR A 8 -14.98 -25.59 4.58
CA TYR A 8 -14.99 -24.55 5.58
C TYR A 8 -15.15 -23.19 4.91
N THR A 9 -16.12 -22.41 5.39
CA THR A 9 -16.31 -21.04 4.94
C THR A 9 -15.47 -20.11 5.80
N LEU A 10 -14.55 -19.38 5.18
CA LEU A 10 -13.73 -18.40 5.87
C LEU A 10 -14.61 -17.26 6.43
N PRO A 11 -14.29 -16.71 7.62
CA PRO A 11 -14.94 -15.51 8.13
C PRO A 11 -14.83 -14.34 7.16
N ALA A 12 -15.87 -13.51 7.07
CA ALA A 12 -15.90 -12.38 6.13
C ALA A 12 -14.89 -11.26 6.48
N GLN A 13 -14.47 -11.15 7.75
CA GLN A 13 -13.63 -10.05 8.25
C GLN A 13 -12.15 -10.45 8.38
N LEU A 14 -11.68 -11.41 7.59
CA LEU A 14 -10.26 -11.74 7.58
C LEU A 14 -9.45 -10.60 6.94
N PRO A 15 -8.26 -10.28 7.47
CA PRO A 15 -7.33 -9.42 6.76
C PRO A 15 -6.81 -10.12 5.50
N ALA A 16 -6.47 -9.34 4.49
CA ALA A 16 -5.78 -9.86 3.32
C ALA A 16 -4.43 -10.48 3.72
N SER A 17 -4.01 -11.50 2.97
CA SER A 17 -2.65 -12.02 3.06
C SER A 17 -1.66 -10.91 2.76
N PHE A 18 -0.63 -10.80 3.60
CA PHE A 18 0.31 -9.70 3.56
C PHE A 18 1.71 -10.22 3.88
N ASN A 19 2.73 -9.66 3.23
CA ASN A 19 4.12 -9.85 3.62
C ASN A 19 4.77 -8.46 3.65
N GLY A 20 5.28 -8.07 4.80
CA GLY A 20 6.00 -6.82 4.96
C GLY A 20 7.21 -6.98 5.86
N ARG A 21 7.92 -5.87 6.05
CA ARG A 21 9.19 -5.84 6.79
C ARG A 21 9.07 -6.34 8.23
N TYR A 22 7.98 -6.02 8.92
CA TYR A 22 7.82 -6.29 10.36
C TYR A 22 6.84 -7.43 10.66
N GLY A 23 6.32 -8.10 9.64
CA GLY A 23 5.39 -9.21 9.84
C GLY A 23 4.69 -9.65 8.56
N PHE A 24 3.94 -10.74 8.68
CA PHE A 24 3.14 -11.29 7.60
C PHE A 24 1.81 -11.86 8.11
N ILE A 25 0.85 -11.98 7.20
CA ILE A 25 -0.43 -12.66 7.38
C ILE A 25 -0.46 -13.79 6.36
N ARG A 26 -0.47 -15.05 6.83
CA ARG A 26 -0.47 -16.25 5.99
C ARG A 26 -1.57 -17.20 6.44
N TYR A 27 -2.31 -17.72 5.47
CA TYR A 27 -3.34 -18.71 5.69
C TYR A 27 -2.88 -20.05 5.14
N TYR A 28 -3.24 -21.11 5.87
CA TYR A 28 -3.00 -22.48 5.45
C TYR A 28 -4.09 -23.40 5.98
N CYS A 29 -4.36 -24.47 5.24
CA CYS A 29 -5.07 -25.62 5.76
C CYS A 29 -4.03 -26.65 6.20
N GLU A 30 -4.21 -27.23 7.38
CA GLU A 30 -3.36 -28.29 7.91
C GLU A 30 -4.17 -29.57 8.10
N SER A 31 -3.69 -30.68 7.54
CA SER A 31 -4.19 -32.01 7.82
C SER A 31 -3.18 -32.76 8.68
N SER A 32 -3.63 -33.30 9.81
CA SER A 32 -2.83 -34.16 10.68
C SER A 32 -3.41 -35.58 10.68
N LEU A 33 -2.58 -36.58 10.34
CA LEU A 33 -2.92 -37.99 10.48
C LEU A 33 -2.13 -38.59 11.64
N GLU A 34 -2.85 -39.03 12.67
CA GLU A 34 -2.25 -39.68 13.83
C GLU A 34 -2.38 -41.21 13.71
N ARG A 35 -1.24 -41.89 13.81
CA ARG A 35 -1.11 -43.34 13.90
C ARG A 35 -0.35 -43.67 15.18
N TRP A 36 -0.44 -44.91 15.66
CA TRP A 36 0.01 -45.35 17.00
C TRP A 36 1.27 -44.68 17.58
N ARG A 37 2.31 -44.43 16.79
CA ARG A 37 3.54 -43.73 17.21
C ARG A 37 4.00 -42.62 16.24
N THR A 38 3.20 -42.28 15.24
CA THR A 38 3.60 -41.33 14.19
C THR A 38 2.50 -40.33 13.88
N LYS A 39 2.88 -39.07 13.74
CA LYS A 39 2.02 -37.99 13.26
C LYS A 39 2.57 -37.50 11.94
N ASP A 40 1.78 -37.62 10.86
CA ASP A 40 2.08 -36.99 9.58
C ASP A 40 1.24 -35.73 9.43
N THR A 41 1.88 -34.61 9.18
CA THR A 41 1.23 -33.30 9.07
C THR A 41 1.55 -32.70 7.71
N ARG A 42 0.52 -32.30 6.98
CA ARG A 42 0.64 -31.63 5.68
C ARG A 42 -0.05 -30.28 5.73
N ARG A 43 0.58 -29.28 5.12
CA ARG A 43 0.04 -27.91 5.02
C ARG A 43 -0.10 -27.52 3.56
N VAL A 44 -1.22 -26.90 3.24
CA VAL A 44 -1.46 -26.24 1.95
C VAL A 44 -1.72 -24.77 2.21
N TYR A 45 -0.86 -23.92 1.68
CA TYR A 45 -0.99 -22.47 1.80
C TYR A 45 -1.95 -21.92 0.75
N PHE A 46 -2.68 -20.87 1.11
CA PHE A 46 -3.54 -20.14 0.20
C PHE A 46 -3.55 -18.65 0.53
N SER A 47 -3.94 -17.82 -0.43
CA SER A 47 -4.03 -16.38 -0.29
C SER A 47 -5.46 -15.94 -0.05
N VAL A 48 -5.64 -15.02 0.89
CA VAL A 48 -6.88 -14.28 1.11
C VAL A 48 -6.69 -12.87 0.56
N CYS A 49 -7.59 -12.42 -0.30
CA CYS A 49 -7.58 -11.07 -0.84
C CYS A 49 -8.82 -10.33 -0.35
N ASN A 50 -8.62 -9.17 0.27
CA ASN A 50 -9.72 -8.26 0.53
C ASN A 50 -9.94 -7.49 -0.77
N LEU A 51 -11.02 -7.80 -1.47
CA LEU A 51 -11.47 -7.02 -2.61
C LEU A 51 -11.97 -5.69 -2.05
N ALA A 52 -11.06 -4.73 -1.91
CA ALA A 52 -11.46 -3.35 -1.73
C ALA A 52 -12.09 -2.91 -3.06
N ASP A 53 -13.42 -2.86 -3.11
CA ASP A 53 -14.11 -2.29 -4.26
C ASP A 53 -13.88 -0.78 -4.24
N ILE A 54 -13.12 -0.31 -5.22
CA ILE A 54 -12.73 1.09 -5.34
C ILE A 54 -13.96 1.99 -5.55
N ASN A 55 -15.05 1.43 -6.10
CA ASN A 55 -16.30 2.14 -6.31
C ASN A 55 -16.98 2.51 -4.98
N HIS A 56 -16.67 1.82 -3.89
CA HIS A 56 -17.18 2.15 -2.56
C HIS A 56 -16.30 3.15 -1.80
N VAL A 57 -15.12 3.49 -2.33
CA VAL A 57 -14.26 4.51 -1.73
C VAL A 57 -14.74 5.88 -2.17
N SER A 58 -15.18 6.69 -1.20
CA SER A 58 -15.64 8.06 -1.47
C SER A 58 -14.55 8.84 -2.21
N LYS A 59 -14.92 9.54 -3.28
CA LYS A 59 -14.04 10.40 -4.08
C LYS A 59 -12.96 9.65 -4.88
N ALA A 60 -13.06 8.32 -5.04
CA ALA A 60 -12.14 7.54 -5.88
C ALA A 60 -12.01 8.13 -7.29
N ASP A 61 -13.12 8.48 -7.94
CA ASP A 61 -13.13 9.01 -9.31
C ASP A 61 -12.94 10.54 -9.39
N SER A 62 -12.73 11.20 -8.25
CA SER A 62 -12.58 12.65 -8.24
C SER A 62 -11.12 13.06 -8.44
N PRO A 63 -10.86 14.17 -9.15
CA PRO A 63 -9.51 14.70 -9.27
C PRO A 63 -8.94 15.12 -7.91
N SER A 64 -7.61 15.19 -7.87
CA SER A 64 -6.88 15.69 -6.71
C SER A 64 -5.71 16.52 -7.20
N ASN A 65 -5.61 17.74 -6.69
CA ASN A 65 -4.48 18.61 -6.91
C ASN A 65 -3.86 19.03 -5.57
N ASP A 66 -2.55 19.22 -5.56
CA ASP A 66 -1.81 19.78 -4.43
C ASP A 66 -0.77 20.78 -4.94
N GLN A 67 -0.50 21.81 -4.14
CA GLN A 67 0.51 22.82 -4.45
C GLN A 67 1.38 23.06 -3.24
N LYS A 68 2.70 22.96 -3.44
CA LYS A 68 3.69 23.26 -2.40
C LYS A 68 4.68 24.29 -2.89
N SER A 69 5.11 25.15 -1.98
CA SER A 69 6.17 26.12 -2.22
C SER A 69 7.31 25.91 -1.25
N THR A 70 8.53 26.14 -1.72
CA THR A 70 9.73 26.13 -0.89
C THR A 70 10.55 27.39 -1.16
N ASN A 71 11.06 27.98 -0.08
CA ASN A 71 11.92 29.16 -0.16
C ASN A 71 13.37 28.70 -0.12
N SER A 72 14.14 29.10 -1.14
CA SER A 72 15.59 28.85 -1.14
C SER A 72 16.27 29.85 -0.19
N CYS A 73 16.54 29.42 1.05
CA CYS A 73 17.35 30.21 1.99
C CYS A 73 18.67 29.47 2.25
N LEU A 74 19.72 29.92 1.58
CA LEU A 74 21.09 29.69 2.01
C LEU A 74 21.62 31.05 2.46
N PHE A 75 21.76 31.23 3.78
CA PHE A 75 22.31 32.43 4.43
C PHE A 75 21.58 33.74 4.08
N CYS A 76 20.56 34.06 4.88
CA CYS A 76 20.08 35.41 5.20
C CYS A 76 19.58 36.33 4.06
N MET A 77 19.43 35.85 2.83
CA MET A 77 18.75 36.58 1.75
C MET A 77 17.67 35.72 1.11
N PRO A 78 16.45 36.25 0.85
CA PRO A 78 15.44 35.53 0.07
C PRO A 78 15.98 35.35 -1.36
N ARG A 79 16.34 34.12 -1.76
CA ARG A 79 16.84 33.82 -3.11
C ARG A 79 15.73 33.42 -4.08
N GLY A 80 14.48 33.71 -3.71
CA GLY A 80 13.27 33.39 -4.46
C GLY A 80 12.65 32.03 -4.09
N THR A 81 11.47 31.78 -4.67
CA THR A 81 10.58 30.69 -4.30
C THR A 81 10.40 29.72 -5.46
N ILE A 82 10.42 28.42 -5.15
CA ILE A 82 10.04 27.37 -6.10
C ILE A 82 8.65 26.90 -5.71
N ILE A 83 7.72 26.90 -6.66
CA ILE A 83 6.36 26.41 -6.50
C ILE A 83 6.19 25.18 -7.40
N ALA A 84 5.67 24.09 -6.84
CA ALA A 84 5.28 22.90 -7.59
C ALA A 84 3.81 22.63 -7.35
N SER A 85 3.04 22.53 -8.44
CA SER A 85 1.63 22.17 -8.45
C SER A 85 1.48 20.86 -9.20
N SER A 86 0.79 19.89 -8.61
CA SER A 86 0.57 18.59 -9.22
C SER A 86 -0.90 18.21 -9.18
N GLU A 87 -1.39 17.57 -10.23
CA GLU A 87 -2.76 17.10 -10.37
C GLU A 87 -2.82 15.65 -10.87
N ILE A 88 -3.76 14.89 -10.33
CA ILE A 88 -4.17 13.56 -10.79
C ILE A 88 -5.67 13.58 -11.10
N ARG A 89 -6.07 12.84 -12.13
CA ARG A 89 -7.47 12.81 -12.61
C ARG A 89 -8.42 12.08 -11.67
N GLN A 90 -7.91 11.09 -10.95
CA GLN A 90 -8.66 10.29 -9.97
C GLN A 90 -7.75 9.86 -8.82
N ARG A 91 -8.34 9.45 -7.70
CA ARG A 91 -7.64 9.01 -6.48
C ARG A 91 -7.58 7.49 -6.34
N GLY A 92 -8.57 6.80 -6.91
CA GLY A 92 -8.62 5.34 -6.93
C GLY A 92 -7.98 4.79 -8.19
N TYR A 93 -7.10 3.81 -8.05
CA TYR A 93 -6.56 3.03 -9.16
C TYR A 93 -6.59 1.53 -8.82
N ALA A 94 -7.01 0.71 -9.77
CA ALA A 94 -6.89 -0.73 -9.70
C ALA A 94 -5.44 -1.19 -10.01
N PRO A 95 -5.01 -2.36 -9.53
CA PRO A 95 -3.70 -2.91 -9.86
C PRO A 95 -3.50 -3.04 -11.38
N GLY A 96 -2.42 -2.43 -11.89
CA GLY A 96 -2.09 -2.44 -13.32
C GLY A 96 -2.55 -1.20 -14.10
N GLU A 97 -3.36 -0.33 -13.50
CA GLU A 97 -3.74 0.95 -14.12
C GLU A 97 -2.60 1.96 -14.14
N ILE A 98 -2.61 2.85 -15.13
CA ILE A 98 -1.62 3.91 -15.30
C ILE A 98 -2.11 5.17 -14.57
N ILE A 99 -1.28 5.67 -13.66
CA ILE A 99 -1.51 6.94 -12.96
C ILE A 99 -0.94 8.07 -13.81
N SER A 100 -1.81 8.94 -14.34
CA SER A 100 -1.40 10.16 -15.05
C SER A 100 -1.21 11.29 -14.03
N LEU A 101 0.02 11.78 -13.90
CA LEU A 101 0.39 12.91 -13.04
C LEU A 101 0.76 14.11 -13.91
N GLU A 102 0.01 15.18 -13.77
CA GLU A 102 0.33 16.48 -14.38
C GLU A 102 1.05 17.33 -13.32
N THR A 103 2.11 18.04 -13.71
CA THR A 103 2.91 18.81 -12.74
C THR A 103 3.51 20.06 -13.38
N ASP A 104 3.22 21.21 -12.77
CA ASP A 104 3.75 22.51 -13.12
C ASP A 104 4.77 22.95 -12.08
N ILE A 105 5.96 23.35 -12.53
CA ILE A 105 7.03 23.87 -11.68
C ILE A 105 7.32 25.31 -12.06
N HIS A 106 7.06 26.22 -11.13
CA HIS A 106 7.38 27.62 -11.26
C HIS A 106 8.57 27.99 -10.39
N ASN A 107 9.74 28.13 -11.02
CA ASN A 107 10.97 28.49 -10.35
C ASN A 107 11.23 30.01 -10.44
N MET A 108 10.85 30.74 -9.39
CA MET A 108 11.16 32.17 -9.23
C MET A 108 12.42 32.36 -8.38
N SER A 109 13.30 31.37 -8.32
CA SER A 109 14.53 31.42 -7.53
C SER A 109 15.78 31.50 -8.40
N ASN A 110 16.88 31.90 -7.79
CA ASN A 110 18.20 31.89 -8.43
C ASN A 110 18.86 30.49 -8.39
N THR A 111 18.16 29.48 -7.85
CA THR A 111 18.64 28.09 -7.77
C THR A 111 18.06 27.29 -8.92
N ARG A 112 18.90 26.50 -9.62
CA ARG A 112 18.43 25.63 -10.71
C ARG A 112 17.78 24.37 -10.13
N VAL A 113 16.62 24.01 -10.65
CA VAL A 113 16.00 22.69 -10.44
C VAL A 113 16.71 21.71 -11.39
N LEU A 114 17.44 20.74 -10.83
CA LEU A 114 18.22 19.79 -11.63
C LEU A 114 17.36 18.60 -12.08
N ASN A 115 16.59 18.03 -11.16
CA ASN A 115 15.78 16.83 -11.39
C ASN A 115 14.39 16.98 -10.76
N THR A 116 13.40 16.36 -11.38
CA THR A 116 12.03 16.19 -10.85
C THR A 116 11.73 14.70 -10.79
N THR A 117 11.30 14.20 -9.64
CA THR A 117 10.99 12.78 -9.44
C THR A 117 9.58 12.64 -8.89
N ALA A 118 8.80 11.74 -9.48
CA ALA A 118 7.54 11.27 -8.93
C ALA A 118 7.69 9.82 -8.45
N SER A 119 7.10 9.49 -7.30
CA SER A 119 7.17 8.16 -6.73
C SER A 119 5.89 7.79 -6.02
N ILE A 120 5.45 6.54 -6.17
CA ILE A 120 4.35 5.99 -5.40
C ILE A 120 4.93 5.45 -4.09
N VAL A 121 4.42 5.92 -2.97
CA VAL A 121 4.88 5.52 -1.64
C VAL A 121 3.81 4.66 -0.97
N GLN A 122 4.17 3.41 -0.63
CA GLN A 122 3.33 2.55 0.18
C GLN A 122 3.63 2.77 1.66
N VAL A 123 2.63 3.22 2.42
CA VAL A 123 2.71 3.34 3.88
C VAL A 123 2.06 2.11 4.52
N VAL A 124 2.82 1.38 5.34
CA VAL A 124 2.34 0.20 6.07
C VAL A 124 2.41 0.46 7.57
N THR A 125 1.27 0.39 8.25
CA THR A 125 1.18 0.55 9.71
C THR A 125 0.97 -0.81 10.36
N TYR A 126 1.80 -1.13 11.36
CA TYR A 126 1.68 -2.34 12.15
C TYR A 126 1.13 -1.96 13.53
N SER A 127 0.04 -2.61 13.94
CA SER A 127 -0.53 -2.45 15.27
C SER A 127 -0.29 -3.71 16.10
N CYS A 128 0.15 -3.52 17.34
CA CYS A 128 0.21 -4.56 18.36
C CYS A 128 -0.56 -4.03 19.58
N GLY A 129 -1.19 -4.91 20.36
CA GLY A 129 -1.93 -4.52 21.58
C GLY A 129 -1.08 -3.84 22.67
N GLN A 130 0.24 -3.71 22.46
CA GLN A 130 1.17 -3.03 23.35
C GLN A 130 1.85 -1.84 22.62
N GLY A 131 1.08 -0.80 22.32
CA GLY A 131 1.58 0.48 21.80
C GLY A 131 2.15 0.46 20.38
N VAL A 132 1.99 1.56 19.66
CA VAL A 132 2.60 1.76 18.34
C VAL A 132 4.09 2.01 18.53
N ARG A 133 4.95 1.16 17.95
CA ARG A 133 6.38 1.48 17.78
C ARG A 133 6.55 2.18 16.43
N HIS A 134 6.98 3.45 16.49
CA HIS A 134 7.37 4.26 15.35
C HIS A 134 8.70 3.79 14.75
#